data_AF-A0A6B3EP24-F1
#
_entry.id   AF-A0A6B3EP24-F1
#
_cell.length_a   1.000
_cell.length_b   1.000
_cell.length_c   1.000
_cell.angle_alpha   90.00
_cell.angle_beta   90.00
_cell.angle_gamma   90.00
#
_symmetry.space_group_name_H-M   'P 1'
#
loop_
_entity.id
_entity.type
_entity.pdbx_description
1 polymer ?
#
loop_
_entity_poly.entity_id
_entity_poly.type
_entity_poly.pdbx_seq_one_letter_code
_entity_poly.pdbx_strand_id
1 'polypeptide(L)' 'HTKRWSARVESSDAFVFVMPEYNYGYNAEIKNAIDYLCLEWAYKPVGLVSYGGVSAGTRAAQMIKQVVTT' A
#
# COMPACT_ATOMS: atom_id res chain seq x y z
N HIS A 1 1.35 -5.77 19.83
CA HIS A 1 0.43 -5.21 18.83
C HIS A 1 0.70 -5.79 17.44
N THR A 2 1.97 -5.85 16.97
CA THR A 2 2.37 -6.44 15.68
C THR A 2 1.81 -7.82 15.38
N LYS A 3 1.91 -8.80 16.30
CA LYS A 3 1.43 -10.18 16.06
C LYS A 3 -0.05 -10.25 15.67
N ARG A 4 -0.90 -9.43 16.29
CA ARG A 4 -2.34 -9.39 15.99
C ARG A 4 -2.61 -8.74 14.62
N TRP A 5 -1.79 -7.77 14.24
CA TRP A 5 -1.88 -7.13 12.92
C TRP A 5 -1.40 -8.06 11.81
N SER A 6 -0.24 -8.71 12.00
CA SER A 6 0.29 -9.77 11.13
C SER A 6 -0.76 -10.85 10.85
N ALA A 7 -1.34 -11.47 11.88
CA ALA A 7 -2.38 -12.49 11.71
C ALA A 7 -3.61 -11.99 10.93
N ARG A 8 -3.98 -10.70 11.08
CA ARG A 8 -5.09 -10.10 10.34
C ARG A 8 -4.75 -9.86 8.87
N VAL A 9 -3.53 -9.42 8.58
CA VAL A 9 -3.05 -9.26 7.21
C VAL A 9 -2.96 -10.64 6.55
N GLU A 10 -2.37 -11.62 7.23
CA GLU A 10 -2.24 -13.00 6.78
C GLU A 10 -3.59 -13.62 6.41
N SER A 11 -4.62 -13.44 7.24
CA SER A 11 -5.96 -14.01 7.02
C SER A 11 -6.79 -13.33 5.93
N SER A 12 -6.31 -12.25 5.30
CA SER A 12 -7.05 -11.50 4.30
C SER A 12 -6.69 -11.96 2.88
N ASP A 13 -7.70 -12.12 2.02
CA ASP A 13 -7.53 -12.61 0.64
C ASP A 13 -7.07 -11.51 -0.33
N ALA A 14 -7.40 -10.25 -0.07
CA ALA A 14 -7.06 -9.11 -0.92
C ALA A 14 -7.12 -7.78 -0.13
N PHE A 15 -6.54 -6.73 -0.71
CA PHE A 15 -6.50 -5.39 -0.10
C PHE A 15 -6.87 -4.27 -1.07
N VAL A 16 -7.37 -3.18 -0.50
CA VAL A 16 -7.49 -1.89 -1.18
C VAL A 16 -6.67 -0.87 -0.42
N PHE A 17 -5.67 -0.30 -1.07
CA PHE A 17 -4.84 0.76 -0.54
C PHE A 17 -5.39 2.11 -0.93
N VAL A 18 -5.85 2.85 0.08
CA VAL A 18 -6.32 4.23 -0.06
C VAL A 18 -5.23 5.16 0.42
N MET A 19 -4.69 6.00 -0.46
CA MET A 19 -3.53 6.83 -0.12
C MET A 19 -3.54 8.21 -0.78
N PRO A 20 -3.03 9.24 -0.10
CA PRO A 20 -2.78 10.53 -0.72
C PRO A 20 -1.52 10.48 -1.60
N GLU A 21 -1.42 11.43 -2.52
CA GLU A 21 -0.17 11.78 -3.16
C GLU A 21 0.50 12.94 -2.42
N TYR A 22 1.64 12.64 -1.80
CA TYR A 22 2.50 13.59 -1.11
C TYR A 22 3.82 13.71 -1.85
N ASN A 23 4.22 14.95 -2.14
CA ASN A 23 5.50 15.24 -2.80
C ASN A 23 5.74 14.40 -4.06
N TYR A 24 4.71 14.31 -4.93
CA TYR A 24 4.75 13.54 -6.18
C TYR A 24 4.85 12.01 -6.01
N GLY A 25 4.62 11.47 -4.81
CA GLY A 25 4.68 10.04 -4.52
C GLY A 25 3.68 9.56 -3.47
N TYR A 26 3.75 8.27 -3.12
CA TYR A 26 2.96 7.68 -2.04
C TYR A 26 3.48 8.12 -0.66
N ASN A 27 2.64 8.02 0.37
CA ASN A 27 2.97 8.46 1.72
C ASN A 27 3.87 7.46 2.49
N ALA A 28 4.64 7.95 3.46
CA ALA A 28 5.63 7.11 4.17
C ALA A 28 4.98 5.98 4.98
N GLU A 29 3.77 6.21 5.51
CA GLU A 29 3.08 5.27 6.38
C GLU A 29 2.70 3.98 5.63
N ILE A 30 2.26 4.08 4.37
CA ILE A 30 1.89 2.89 3.59
C ILE A 30 3.10 2.02 3.27
N LYS A 31 4.22 2.67 2.95
CA LYS A 31 5.49 1.98 2.67
C LYS A 31 6.00 1.26 3.90
N ASN A 32 5.98 1.95 5.05
CA ASN A 32 6.35 1.34 6.32
C ASN A 32 5.43 0.15 6.66
N ALA A 33 4.12 0.26 6.40
CA ALA A 33 3.19 -0.82 6.66
C ALA A 33 3.47 -2.07 5.81
N ILE A 34 3.81 -1.87 4.53
CA ILE A 34 4.17 -2.94 3.60
C ILE A 34 5.51 -3.57 4.02
N ASP A 35 6.54 -2.75 4.26
CA ASP A 35 7.87 -3.24 4.61
C ASP A 35 7.87 -4.03 5.93
N TYR A 36 7.08 -3.58 6.91
CA TYR A 36 7.09 -4.17 8.25
C TYR A 36 6.48 -5.58 8.31
N LEU A 37 5.54 -5.90 7.41
CA LEU A 37 4.91 -7.21 7.28
C LEU A 37 5.10 -7.80 5.87
N CYS A 38 6.28 -7.60 5.29
CA CYS A 38 6.57 -7.90 3.88
C CYS A 38 6.12 -9.31 3.43
N LEU A 39 6.26 -10.32 4.30
CA LEU A 39 5.89 -11.70 3.99
C LEU A 39 4.37 -11.89 3.89
N GLU A 40 3.61 -11.26 4.79
CA GLU A 40 2.16 -11.41 4.87
C GLU A 40 1.40 -10.73 3.72
N TRP A 41 2.02 -9.74 3.07
CA TRP A 41 1.49 -9.05 1.89
C TRP A 41 1.80 -9.78 0.58
N ALA A 42 2.80 -10.65 0.56
CA ALA A 42 3.30 -11.27 -0.67
C ALA A 42 2.19 -12.05 -1.41
N TYR A 43 2.17 -11.91 -2.74
CA TYR A 43 1.22 -12.57 -3.66
C TYR A 43 -0.27 -12.23 -3.47
N LYS A 44 -0.62 -11.31 -2.58
CA LYS A 44 -2.02 -10.91 -2.38
C LYS A 44 -2.45 -9.84 -3.38
N PRO A 45 -3.62 -9.98 -4.01
CA PRO A 45 -4.16 -8.94 -4.88
C PRO A 45 -4.33 -7.60 -4.14
N VAL A 46 -3.92 -6.51 -4.78
CA VAL A 46 -4.05 -5.15 -4.25
C VAL A 46 -4.74 -4.23 -5.27
N GLY A 47 -5.82 -3.59 -4.84
CA GLY A 47 -6.43 -2.44 -5.53
C GLY A 47 -5.86 -1.13 -4.99
N LEU A 48 -5.71 -0.12 -5.86
CA LEU A 48 -5.19 1.20 -5.48
C LEU A 48 -6.27 2.27 -5.66
N VAL A 49 -6.49 3.07 -4.63
CA VAL A 49 -7.30 4.29 -4.65
C VAL A 49 -6.41 5.42 -4.21
N SER A 50 -6.12 6.34 -5.11
CA SER A 50 -5.28 7.50 -4.79
C SER A 50 -6.02 8.80 -5.00
N TYR A 51 -5.59 9.83 -4.27
CA TYR A 51 -6.12 11.18 -4.37
C TYR A 51 -5.02 12.22 -4.17
N GLY A 52 -5.22 13.43 -4.69
CA GLY A 52 -4.23 14.50 -4.63
C GLY A 52 -4.70 15.76 -5.35
N GLY A 53 -3.77 16.67 -5.63
CA GLY A 53 -4.04 17.90 -6.40
C GLY A 53 -4.33 17.63 -7.87
N VAL A 54 -3.72 18.41 -8.78
CA VAL A 54 -4.00 18.35 -10.23
C VAL A 54 -3.81 16.94 -10.84
N SER A 55 -2.89 16.14 -10.31
CA SER A 55 -2.66 14.76 -10.78
C SER A 55 -3.73 13.76 -10.34
N ALA A 56 -4.68 14.15 -9.47
CA ALA A 56 -5.65 13.27 -8.82
C ALA A 56 -5.01 12.05 -8.12
N GLY A 57 -3.74 12.16 -7.71
CA GLY A 57 -3.01 11.07 -7.04
C GLY A 57 -2.40 10.02 -7.98
N THR A 58 -2.37 10.26 -9.28
CA THR A 58 -1.84 9.31 -10.27
C THR A 58 -0.35 9.03 -10.12
N ARG A 59 0.46 9.99 -9.62
CA ARG A 59 1.91 9.79 -9.45
C ARG A 59 2.21 8.85 -8.28
N ALA A 60 1.47 9.01 -7.18
CA ALA A 60 1.52 8.07 -6.06
C ALA A 60 1.13 6.65 -6.50
N ALA A 61 0.01 6.51 -7.21
CA ALA A 61 -0.44 5.22 -7.73
C ALA A 61 0.58 4.59 -8.69
N GLN A 62 1.29 5.39 -9.48
CA GLN A 62 2.34 4.87 -10.37
C GLN A 62 3.55 4.36 -9.58
N MET A 63 4.03 5.15 -8.61
CA MET A 63 5.20 4.78 -7.80
C MET A 63 4.96 3.56 -6.91
N ILE A 64 3.79 3.45 -6.26
CA ILE A 64 3.54 2.34 -5.33
C ILE A 64 3.42 1.00 -6.04
N LYS A 65 3.05 0.98 -7.34
CA LYS A 65 2.94 -0.26 -8.11
C LYS A 65 4.23 -1.08 -8.02
N GLN A 66 5.39 -0.44 -8.12
CA GLN A 66 6.68 -1.13 -8.05
C GLN A 66 6.96 -1.77 -6.67
N VAL A 67 6.34 -1.26 -5.60
CA VAL A 67 6.49 -1.77 -4.23
C VAL A 67 5.61 -3.00 -4.00
N VAL A 68 4.40 -3.00 -4.58
CA VAL A 68 3.41 -4.07 -4.38
C VAL A 68 3.42 -5.13 -5.49
N THR A 69 4.22 -4.92 -6.54
CA THR A 69 4.42 -5.90 -7.61
C THR A 69 5.46 -6.91 -7.15
N THR A 70 5.13 -8.20 -7.25
CA THR A 70 6.04 -9.34 -7.08
C THR A 70 6.27 -9.98 -8.43
#